data_AF-A0A5C2SJ36-F1
#
_entry.id   AF-A0A5C2SJ36-F1
#
_cell.length_a   1.000
_cell.length_b   1.000
_cell.length_c   1.000
_cell.angle_alpha   90.00
_cell.angle_beta   90.00
_cell.angle_gamma   90.00
#
_symmetry.space_group_name_H-M   'P 1'
#
loop_
_entity.id
_entity.type
_entity.pdbx_description
1 polymer ?
#
loop_
_entity_poly.entity_id
_entity_poly.type
_entity_poly.pdbx_seq_one_letter_code
_entity_poly.pdbx_strand_id
1 'polypeptide(L)'
;MDAWEVVDQKTVDTVPTFTLRERDEMDIEEVYDATMSGLYVFEMKKVTNLRGAVVFAQQLLLQEAEAKGYNVFLTQGWKVTRLRKGKQERAEVRYWGRPASIPGKPAQPRGPPFLAMLDERVGI
;
A
#
# COMPACT_ATOMS: atom_id res chain seq x y z
N MET A 1 -4.57 10.14 30.84
CA MET A 1 -4.28 10.33 29.40
C MET A 1 -4.81 9.11 28.69
N ASP A 2 -5.82 9.26 27.83
CA ASP A 2 -6.32 8.10 27.08
C ASP A 2 -5.27 7.63 26.06
N ALA A 3 -5.06 6.31 25.99
CA ALA A 3 -4.16 5.70 25.01
C ALA A 3 -4.87 5.54 23.65
N TRP A 4 -4.09 5.34 22.59
CA TRP A 4 -4.65 4.89 21.32
C TRP A 4 -4.95 3.40 21.42
N GLU A 5 -6.17 3.02 21.11
CA GLU A 5 -6.65 1.64 21.13
C GLU A 5 -6.76 1.11 19.70
N VAL A 6 -6.39 -0.15 19.49
CA VAL A 6 -6.58 -0.85 18.21
C VAL A 6 -8.04 -1.25 18.07
N VAL A 7 -8.70 -0.71 17.05
CA VAL A 7 -10.10 -1.03 16.72
C VAL A 7 -10.19 -2.19 15.75
N ASP A 8 -9.34 -2.16 14.72
CA ASP A 8 -9.30 -3.18 13.67
C ASP A 8 -7.90 -3.25 13.08
N GLN A 9 -7.54 -4.42 12.56
CA GLN A 9 -6.29 -4.64 11.87
C GLN A 9 -6.50 -5.58 10.69
N LYS A 10 -6.11 -5.13 9.50
CA LYS A 10 -6.15 -5.93 8.27
C LYS A 10 -4.77 -5.99 7.65
N THR A 11 -4.45 -7.13 7.06
CA THR A 11 -3.13 -7.37 6.48
C THR A 11 -3.29 -8.19 5.21
N VAL A 12 -2.53 -7.79 4.21
CA VAL A 12 -2.30 -8.51 2.97
C VAL A 12 -0.80 -8.75 2.90
N ASP A 13 -0.41 -10.01 2.97
CA ASP A 13 0.98 -10.40 2.80
C ASP A 13 1.48 -10.10 1.38
N THR A 14 2.79 -10.25 1.18
CA THR A 14 3.43 -9.99 -0.10
C THR A 14 2.81 -10.85 -1.20
N VAL A 15 2.24 -10.20 -2.21
CA VAL A 15 1.69 -10.85 -3.41
C VAL A 15 2.31 -10.29 -4.69
N PRO A 16 2.37 -11.08 -5.79
CA PRO A 16 2.76 -10.58 -7.10
C PRO A 16 1.79 -9.49 -7.59
N THR A 17 2.34 -8.40 -8.11
CA THR A 17 1.57 -7.32 -8.77
C THR A 17 1.10 -7.72 -10.16
N PHE A 18 1.91 -8.52 -10.84
CA PHE A 18 1.73 -8.94 -12.23
C PHE A 18 1.58 -10.46 -12.29
N THR A 19 0.78 -10.92 -13.23
CA THR A 19 0.71 -12.34 -13.61
C THR A 19 2.05 -12.80 -14.18
N LEU A 20 2.26 -14.12 -14.25
CA LEU A 20 3.48 -14.69 -14.85
C LEU A 20 3.67 -14.21 -16.29
N ARG A 21 2.58 -14.23 -17.08
CA ARG A 21 2.59 -13.74 -18.47
C ARG A 21 2.96 -12.26 -18.59
N GLU A 22 2.35 -11.40 -17.76
CA GLU A 22 2.69 -9.97 -17.77
C GLU A 22 4.16 -9.75 -17.39
N ARG A 23 4.71 -10.51 -16.43
CA ARG A 23 6.13 -10.41 -16.07
C ARG A 23 7.05 -10.86 -17.20
N ASP A 24 6.70 -11.91 -17.93
CA ASP A 24 7.49 -12.39 -19.06
C ASP A 24 7.52 -11.39 -20.23
N GLU A 25 6.46 -10.57 -20.35
CA GLU A 25 6.34 -9.49 -21.34
C GLU A 25 7.00 -8.18 -20.88
N MET A 26 7.37 -8.05 -19.60
CA MET A 26 8.02 -6.86 -19.04
C MET A 26 9.53 -6.88 -19.28
N ASP A 27 10.05 -5.78 -19.83
CA ASP A 27 11.50 -5.55 -19.93
C ASP A 27 12.02 -5.01 -18.59
N ILE A 28 12.41 -5.91 -17.67
CA ILE A 28 12.93 -5.51 -16.35
C ILE A 28 14.43 -5.23 -16.47
N GLU A 29 14.81 -3.96 -16.40
CA GLU A 29 16.21 -3.54 -16.45
C GLU A 29 16.93 -3.81 -15.13
N GLU A 30 16.26 -3.50 -14.01
CA GLU A 30 16.83 -3.61 -12.69
C GLU A 30 15.77 -3.95 -11.65
N VAL A 31 16.16 -4.74 -10.64
CA VAL A 31 15.33 -5.02 -9.46
C VAL A 31 16.10 -4.59 -8.24
N TYR A 32 15.49 -3.77 -7.38
CA TYR A 32 16.13 -3.34 -6.15
C TYR A 32 16.42 -4.55 -5.25
N ASP A 33 17.57 -4.59 -4.58
CA ASP A 33 18.05 -5.77 -3.84
C ASP A 33 17.18 -6.16 -2.63
N ALA A 34 16.40 -5.21 -2.11
CA ALA A 34 15.60 -5.38 -0.91
C ALA A 34 14.12 -5.01 -1.14
N THR A 35 13.27 -5.46 -0.21
CA THR A 35 11.91 -4.95 -0.09
C THR A 35 11.97 -3.56 0.55
N MET A 36 11.38 -2.56 -0.11
CA MET A 36 11.16 -1.24 0.49
C MET A 36 9.89 -1.28 1.34
N SER A 37 9.86 -0.53 2.44
CA SER A 37 8.67 -0.38 3.27
C SER A 37 8.59 1.01 3.92
N GLY A 38 7.36 1.52 4.07
CA GLY A 38 7.08 2.78 4.74
C GLY A 38 5.93 2.63 5.75
N LEU A 39 5.93 3.50 6.77
CA LEU A 39 4.86 3.62 7.76
C LEU A 39 4.25 5.01 7.66
N TYR A 40 2.95 5.07 7.35
CA TYR A 40 2.22 6.30 7.08
C TYR A 40 1.03 6.40 8.02
N VAL A 41 0.83 7.56 8.65
CA VAL A 41 -0.23 7.79 9.62
C VAL A 41 -1.22 8.80 9.04
N PHE A 42 -2.50 8.42 9.00
CA PHE A 42 -3.58 9.24 8.47
C PHE A 42 -4.61 9.52 9.55
N GLU A 43 -4.84 10.78 9.87
CA GLU A 43 -5.96 11.18 10.71
C GLU A 43 -7.28 10.92 9.95
N MET A 44 -8.15 10.11 10.55
CA MET A 44 -9.40 9.68 9.92
C MET A 44 -10.47 10.76 10.19
N LYS A 45 -10.76 11.56 9.17
CA LYS A 45 -11.93 12.44 9.13
C LYS A 45 -13.11 11.66 8.55
N LYS A 46 -14.35 12.13 8.75
CA LYS A 46 -15.59 11.50 8.20
C LYS A 46 -15.53 11.15 6.69
N VAL A 47 -14.63 11.77 5.93
CA VAL A 47 -14.47 11.60 4.47
C VAL A 47 -13.31 10.66 4.11
N THR A 48 -12.34 10.45 5.00
CA THR A 48 -11.17 9.60 4.73
C THR A 48 -11.54 8.15 5.02
N ASN A 49 -11.58 7.30 3.98
CA ASN A 49 -11.77 5.86 4.14
C ASN A 49 -10.42 5.13 4.14
N LEU A 50 -10.36 3.94 4.75
CA LEU A 50 -9.14 3.14 4.87
C LEU A 50 -8.55 2.78 3.50
N ARG A 51 -9.39 2.62 2.46
CA ARG A 51 -8.96 2.38 1.08
C ARG A 51 -8.09 3.50 0.56
N GLY A 52 -8.54 4.74 0.72
CA GLY A 52 -7.78 5.92 0.35
C GLY A 52 -6.43 5.96 1.06
N ALA A 53 -6.41 5.72 2.37
CA ALA A 53 -5.17 5.69 3.15
C ALA A 53 -4.15 4.68 2.60
N VAL A 54 -4.58 3.47 2.24
CA VAL A 54 -3.68 2.45 1.65
C VAL A 54 -3.21 2.83 0.24
N VAL A 55 -4.08 3.41 -0.60
CA VAL A 55 -3.67 3.93 -1.92
C VAL A 55 -2.65 5.05 -1.79
N PHE A 56 -2.86 6.01 -0.89
CA PHE A 56 -1.90 7.09 -0.65
C PHE A 56 -0.56 6.57 -0.11
N ALA A 57 -0.58 5.61 0.81
CA ALA A 57 0.65 4.97 1.31
C ALA A 57 1.46 4.29 0.19
N GLN A 58 0.78 3.61 -0.74
CA GLN A 58 1.43 3.04 -1.91
C GLN A 58 2.07 4.12 -2.80
N GLN A 59 1.33 5.20 -3.08
CA GLN A 59 1.82 6.30 -3.91
C GLN A 59 3.05 6.96 -3.31
N LEU A 60 3.06 7.20 -2.00
CA LEU A 60 4.22 7.77 -1.29
C LEU A 60 5.42 6.83 -1.38
N LEU A 61 5.25 5.53 -1.12
CA LEU A 61 6.35 4.57 -1.23
C LEU A 61 6.87 4.45 -2.68
N LEU A 62 5.96 4.54 -3.67
CA LEU A 62 6.35 4.52 -5.08
C LEU A 62 7.15 5.77 -5.45
N GLN A 63 6.78 6.96 -4.96
CA GLN A 63 7.57 8.18 -5.15
C GLN A 63 8.97 8.06 -4.52
N GLU A 64 9.08 7.43 -3.35
CA GLU A 64 10.38 7.14 -2.72
C GLU A 64 11.22 6.16 -3.56
N ALA A 65 10.59 5.19 -4.22
CA ALA A 65 11.25 4.25 -5.13
C ALA A 65 11.66 4.93 -6.46
N GLU A 66 10.81 5.81 -7.00
CA GLU A 66 11.08 6.59 -8.22
C GLU A 66 12.28 7.52 -8.02
N ALA A 67 12.43 8.12 -6.84
CA ALA A 67 13.61 8.89 -6.47
C ALA A 67 14.92 8.07 -6.47
N LYS A 68 14.82 6.74 -6.47
CA LYS A 68 15.94 5.78 -6.58
C LYS A 68 16.05 5.14 -7.97
N GLY A 69 15.22 5.54 -8.93
CA GLY A 69 15.23 4.99 -10.30
C GLY A 69 14.29 3.81 -10.52
N TYR A 70 13.42 3.46 -9.57
CA TYR A 70 12.48 2.33 -9.70
C TYR A 70 11.04 2.84 -9.86
N ASN A 71 10.35 2.41 -10.91
CA ASN A 71 9.03 2.94 -11.29
C ASN A 71 7.87 1.95 -11.11
N VAL A 72 8.14 0.75 -10.57
CA VAL A 72 7.11 -0.26 -10.33
C VAL A 72 7.44 -1.15 -9.12
N PHE A 73 6.42 -1.73 -8.50
CA PHE A 73 6.58 -2.84 -7.55
C PHE A 73 6.23 -4.18 -8.20
N LEU A 74 7.17 -5.14 -8.22
CA LEU A 74 6.93 -6.50 -8.72
C LEU A 74 6.05 -7.31 -7.76
N THR A 75 6.25 -7.10 -6.46
CA THR A 75 5.42 -7.65 -5.40
C THR A 75 5.09 -6.55 -4.41
N GLN A 76 3.96 -6.66 -3.73
CA GLN A 76 3.52 -5.66 -2.75
C GLN A 76 2.64 -6.28 -1.68
N GLY A 77 2.60 -5.63 -0.52
CA GLY A 77 1.73 -6.00 0.59
C GLY A 77 1.52 -4.79 1.50
N TRP A 78 0.52 -4.90 2.37
CA TRP A 78 0.18 -3.83 3.28
C TRP A 78 -0.45 -4.34 4.57
N LYS A 79 -0.31 -3.52 5.61
CA LYS A 79 -0.99 -3.67 6.88
C LYS A 79 -1.63 -2.33 7.23
N VAL A 80 -2.92 -2.34 7.56
CA VAL A 80 -3.60 -1.16 8.11
C VAL A 80 -4.09 -1.48 9.50
N THR A 81 -3.84 -0.56 10.42
CA THR A 81 -4.31 -0.61 11.81
C THR A 81 -5.19 0.61 12.04
N ARG A 82 -6.48 0.39 12.29
CA ARG A 82 -7.41 1.45 12.69
C ARG A 82 -7.29 1.65 14.19
N LEU A 83 -7.01 2.88 14.58
CA LEU A 83 -6.82 3.28 15.96
C LEU A 83 -7.88 4.29 16.37
N ARG A 84 -8.29 4.24 17.64
CA ARG A 84 -9.23 5.19 18.23
C ARG A 84 -8.69 5.74 19.55
N LYS A 85 -9.00 7.00 19.81
CA LYS A 85 -8.80 7.66 21.10
C LYS A 85 -9.97 8.61 21.37
N GLY A 86 -10.93 8.17 22.19
CA GLY A 86 -12.16 8.92 22.43
C GLY A 86 -12.97 9.10 21.14
N LYS A 87 -13.00 10.34 20.61
CA LYS A 87 -13.66 10.70 19.34
C LYS A 87 -12.68 10.83 18.15
N GLN A 88 -11.39 10.70 18.40
CA GLN A 88 -10.36 10.73 17.36
C GLN A 88 -10.17 9.32 16.81
N GLU A 89 -9.99 9.25 15.49
CA GLU A 89 -9.64 8.03 14.79
C GLU A 89 -8.45 8.31 13.88
N ARG A 90 -7.56 7.33 13.74
CA ARG A 90 -6.47 7.38 12.76
C ARG A 90 -6.21 6.01 12.16
N ALA A 91 -5.59 5.97 11.00
CA ALA A 91 -5.13 4.76 10.35
C ALA A 91 -3.60 4.78 10.27
N GLU A 92 -2.96 3.75 10.81
CA GLU A 92 -1.54 3.48 10.58
C GLU A 92 -1.43 2.46 9.45
N VAL A 93 -0.86 2.88 8.33
CA VAL A 93 -0.64 2.03 7.16
C VAL A 93 0.85 1.74 7.03
N ARG A 94 1.21 0.47 7.15
CA ARG A 94 2.51 -0.03 6.71
C ARG A 94 2.37 -0.58 5.30
N TYR A 95 3.11 -0.04 4.35
CA TYR A 95 3.16 -0.52 2.97
C TYR A 95 4.54 -1.09 2.68
N TRP A 96 4.61 -2.13 1.85
CA TRP A 96 5.90 -2.64 1.36
C TRP A 96 5.80 -3.16 -0.06
N GLY A 97 6.92 -3.14 -0.77
CA GLY A 97 7.02 -3.64 -2.13
C GLY A 97 8.44 -3.98 -2.54
N ARG A 98 8.58 -4.76 -3.61
CA ARG A 98 9.87 -5.06 -4.27
C ARG A 98 10.01 -4.16 -5.51
N PRO A 99 10.78 -3.07 -5.44
CA PRO A 99 10.92 -2.13 -6.55
C PRO A 99 11.64 -2.77 -7.74
N ALA A 100 11.28 -2.31 -8.94
CA ALA A 100 11.98 -2.60 -10.19
C ALA A 100 11.93 -1.38 -11.13
N SER A 101 12.88 -1.33 -12.05
CA SER A 101 12.92 -0.40 -13.18
C SER A 101 12.47 -1.13 -14.43
N ILE A 102 11.50 -0.55 -15.12
CA ILE A 102 11.10 -0.93 -16.48
C ILE A 102 11.22 0.30 -17.39
N PRO A 103 11.64 0.13 -18.66
CA PRO A 103 11.77 1.24 -19.58
C PRO A 103 10.38 1.78 -19.97
N GLY A 104 10.29 3.10 -20.12
CA GLY A 104 9.06 3.79 -20.46
C GLY A 104 8.14 4.07 -19.27
N LYS A 105 6.92 4.54 -19.56
CA LYS A 105 5.91 4.81 -18.53
C LYS A 105 5.10 3.54 -18.30
N PRO A 106 4.99 3.01 -17.07
CA PRO A 106 4.14 1.87 -16.79
C PRO A 106 2.71 2.14 -17.29
N ALA A 107 2.04 1.12 -17.82
CA ALA A 107 0.63 1.17 -18.19
C ALA A 107 -0.23 1.31 -16.92
N GLN A 108 -0.24 2.51 -16.35
CA GLN A 108 -0.82 2.90 -15.05
C GLN A 108 -0.19 2.19 -13.82
N PRO A 109 0.05 2.92 -12.72
CA PRO A 109 0.38 2.30 -11.44
C PRO A 109 -0.74 1.35 -11.02
N ARG A 110 -0.41 0.07 -10.84
CA ARG A 110 -1.36 -0.90 -10.28
C ARG A 110 -1.66 -0.50 -8.85
N GLY A 111 -2.94 -0.36 -8.49
CA GLY A 111 -3.34 -0.05 -7.12
C GLY A 111 -2.95 -1.17 -6.14
N PRO A 112 -3.13 -0.93 -4.82
CA PRO A 112 -2.86 -1.93 -3.81
C PRO A 112 -3.69 -3.20 -3.99
N PRO A 113 -3.13 -4.38 -3.69
CA PRO A 113 -3.85 -5.63 -3.82
C PRO A 113 -4.98 -5.73 -2.80
N PHE A 114 -6.08 -6.40 -3.19
CA PHE A 114 -7.20 -6.75 -2.31
C PHE A 114 -7.82 -5.60 -1.50
N LEU A 115 -7.85 -4.37 -2.04
CA LEU A 115 -8.49 -3.21 -1.37
C LEU A 115 -9.95 -3.44 -0.95
N ALA A 116 -10.69 -4.32 -1.64
CA ALA A 116 -12.06 -4.68 -1.28
C ALA A 116 -12.17 -5.30 0.12
N MET A 117 -11.09 -5.84 0.69
CA MET A 117 -11.08 -6.31 2.08
C MET A 117 -11.31 -5.19 3.10
N LEU A 118 -11.10 -3.93 2.71
CA LEU A 118 -11.29 -2.75 3.54
C LEU A 118 -12.71 -2.19 3.45
N ASP A 119 -13.58 -2.78 2.64
CA ASP A 119 -15.00 -2.42 2.62
C ASP A 119 -15.64 -2.85 3.96
N GLU A 120 -16.31 -1.92 4.63
CA GLU A 120 -17.06 -2.23 5.84
C GLU A 120 -18.20 -3.20 5.45
N ARG A 121 -18.35 -4.31 6.18
CA ARG A 121 -19.57 -5.10 6.09
C ARG A 121 -20.70 -4.18 6.56
N VAL A 122 -21.55 -3.74 5.64
CA VAL A 122 -22.87 -3.21 5.98
C VAL A 122 -23.57 -4.35 6.70
N GLY A 123 -23.70 -4.24 8.02
CA GLY A 123 -24.52 -5.18 8.80
C GLY A 123 -25.92 -5.16 8.21
N ILE A 124 -26.36 -6.30 7.69
CA ILE A 124 -27.76 -6.59 7.34
C ILE A 124 -28.48 -6.86 8.65
#